data_AF-A0A382IYP2-F1
#
_entry.id   AF-A0A382IYP2-F1
#
_cell.length_a   1.000
_cell.length_b   1.000
_cell.length_c   1.000
_cell.angle_alpha   90.00
_cell.angle_beta   90.00
_cell.angle_gamma   90.00
#
_symmetry.space_group_name_H-M   'P 1'
#
loop_
_entity.id
_entity.type
_entity.pdbx_description
1 polymer ?
#
loop_
_entity_poly.entity_id
_entity_poly.type
_entity_poly.pdbx_seq_one_letter_code
_entity_poly.pdbx_strand_id
1 'polypeptide(L)'
;VECEAVIEQADKINKEKAKPIADLGEDPTTQGQILVKKGRYGPYITDGKTNVSVPKNMEPDNITRESAIDLLDKKRKNPSKRRRKSK
;
A
#
# COMPACT_ATOMS: atom_id res chain seq x y z
N VAL A 1 -35.36 -25.54 -13.18
CA VAL A 1 -35.13 -25.01 -11.81
C VAL A 1 -33.82 -25.62 -11.35
N GLU A 2 -32.91 -24.88 -10.71
CA GLU A 2 -31.51 -25.27 -10.36
C GLU A 2 -30.38 -24.77 -11.31
N CYS A 3 -30.55 -23.65 -12.03
CA CYS A 3 -29.43 -23.06 -12.82
C CYS A 3 -29.00 -21.64 -12.38
N GLU A 4 -29.63 -21.03 -11.37
CA GLU A 4 -29.31 -19.64 -10.99
C GLU A 4 -28.28 -19.49 -9.85
N ALA A 5 -27.86 -20.58 -9.21
CA ALA A 5 -27.09 -20.49 -7.96
C ALA A 5 -25.55 -20.49 -8.13
N VAL A 6 -25.01 -20.67 -9.34
CA VAL A 6 -23.56 -20.89 -9.54
C VAL A 6 -22.79 -19.60 -9.85
N ILE A 7 -23.46 -18.53 -10.26
CA ILE A 7 -22.80 -17.30 -10.75
C ILE A 7 -22.39 -16.37 -9.59
N GLU A 8 -23.01 -16.49 -8.42
CA GLU A 8 -22.82 -15.57 -7.29
C GLU A 8 -21.47 -15.73 -6.55
N GLN A 9 -20.78 -16.86 -6.74
CA GLN A 9 -19.53 -17.15 -6.00
C GLN A 9 -18.29 -16.47 -6.62
N ALA A 10 -18.37 -16.03 -7.89
CA ALA A 10 -17.21 -15.48 -8.60
C ALA A 10 -16.86 -14.04 -8.16
N ASP A 11 -17.85 -13.22 -7.81
CA ASP A 11 -17.61 -11.81 -7.45
C ASP A 11 -17.11 -11.62 -6.02
N LYS A 12 -17.42 -12.54 -5.11
CA LYS A 12 -16.94 -12.50 -3.70
C LYS A 12 -15.43 -12.71 -3.59
N ILE A 13 -14.84 -13.52 -4.48
CA ILE A 13 -13.40 -13.84 -4.42
C ILE A 13 -12.54 -12.66 -4.91
N ASN A 14 -13.09 -11.79 -5.78
CA ASN A 14 -12.34 -10.67 -6.36
C ASN A 14 -12.50 -9.37 -5.56
N LYS A 15 -13.64 -9.20 -4.86
CA LYS A 15 -13.92 -8.01 -4.04
C LYS A 15 -13.09 -7.95 -2.74
N GLU A 16 -12.64 -9.09 -2.26
CA GLU A 16 -11.74 -9.21 -1.10
C GLU A 16 -10.28 -8.86 -1.43
N LYS A 17 -9.88 -8.88 -2.71
CA LYS A 17 -8.48 -8.66 -3.14
C LYS A 17 -8.11 -7.19 -3.40
N ALA A 18 -9.10 -6.30 -3.39
CA ALA A 18 -8.94 -4.89 -3.78
C ALA A 18 -9.32 -3.89 -2.67
N LYS A 19 -9.59 -4.35 -1.44
CA LYS A 19 -9.70 -3.43 -0.30
C LYS A 19 -8.30 -2.85 -0.01
N PRO A 20 -8.14 -1.53 0.08
CA PRO A 20 -6.90 -0.97 0.64
C PRO A 20 -6.69 -1.57 2.03
N ILE A 21 -5.45 -1.94 2.33
CA ILE A 21 -5.13 -2.67 3.58
C ILE A 21 -5.33 -1.74 4.78
N ALA A 22 -4.96 -0.47 4.62
CA ALA A 22 -5.16 0.57 5.60
C ALA A 22 -5.23 1.92 4.91
N ASP A 23 -6.24 2.72 5.27
CA ASP A 23 -6.34 4.14 4.91
C ASP A 23 -5.89 4.95 6.12
N LEU A 24 -4.70 5.55 6.04
CA LEU A 24 -4.04 6.21 7.19
C LEU A 24 -4.36 7.71 7.28
N GLY A 25 -5.28 8.20 6.46
CA GLY A 25 -5.70 9.60 6.41
C GLY A 25 -4.72 10.46 5.63
N GLU A 26 -4.61 11.75 5.98
CA GLU A 26 -3.82 12.72 5.22
C GLU A 26 -2.42 12.93 5.81
N ASP A 27 -1.44 13.17 4.94
CA ASP A 27 -0.10 13.60 5.31
C ASP A 27 -0.08 15.12 5.57
N PRO A 28 0.39 15.61 6.74
CA PRO A 28 0.44 17.05 7.04
C PRO A 28 1.39 17.83 6.12
N THR A 29 2.37 17.16 5.52
CA THR A 29 3.39 17.80 4.68
C THR A 29 2.92 17.93 3.23
N THR A 30 2.10 16.99 2.76
CA THR A 30 1.78 16.87 1.33
C THR A 30 0.30 17.02 1.03
N GLN A 31 -0.54 17.07 2.08
CA GLN A 31 -2.00 17.04 2.02
C GLN A 31 -2.54 15.87 1.20
N GLY A 32 -1.71 14.85 0.98
CA GLY A 32 -2.01 13.67 0.19
C GLY A 32 -2.58 12.58 1.08
N GLN A 33 -3.51 11.80 0.55
CA GLN A 33 -4.06 10.64 1.25
C GLN A 33 -3.02 9.52 1.29
N ILE A 34 -2.67 9.09 2.50
CA ILE A 34 -1.78 7.97 2.78
C ILE A 34 -2.59 6.68 2.69
N LEU A 35 -2.35 5.93 1.64
CA LEU A 35 -3.03 4.67 1.34
C LEU A 35 -2.03 3.53 1.36
N VAL A 36 -2.37 2.43 2.04
CA VAL A 36 -1.60 1.18 1.99
C VAL A 36 -2.27 0.22 1.01
N LYS A 37 -1.56 -0.10 -0.07
CA LYS A 37 -2.06 -0.94 -1.17
C LYS A 37 -1.20 -2.18 -1.33
N LYS A 38 -1.81 -3.29 -1.73
CA LYS A 38 -1.10 -4.53 -2.11
C LYS A 38 -0.67 -4.46 -3.57
N GLY A 39 0.63 -4.47 -3.83
CA GLY A 39 1.19 -4.46 -5.20
C GLY A 39 1.85 -5.79 -5.58
N ARG A 40 2.28 -5.90 -6.84
CA ARG A 40 3.00 -7.08 -7.38
C ARG A 40 4.24 -7.45 -6.56
N TYR A 41 4.93 -6.45 -6.02
CA TYR A 41 6.19 -6.61 -5.27
C TYR A 41 5.99 -6.65 -3.75
N GLY A 42 4.74 -6.65 -3.29
CA GLY A 42 4.38 -6.54 -1.88
C GLY A 42 3.60 -5.27 -1.56
N PRO A 43 3.23 -5.09 -0.28
CA PRO A 43 2.50 -3.91 0.17
C PRO A 43 3.36 -2.65 0.06
N TYR A 44 2.70 -1.55 -0.32
CA TYR A 44 3.33 -0.24 -0.45
C TYR A 44 2.40 0.85 0.07
N ILE A 45 3.00 1.90 0.59
CA ILE A 45 2.37 3.14 1.01
C ILE A 45 2.48 4.13 -0.15
N THR A 46 1.39 4.84 -0.43
CA THR A 46 1.34 5.94 -1.39
C THR A 46 0.65 7.14 -0.74
N ASP A 47 1.20 8.32 -0.94
CA ASP A 47 0.59 9.63 -0.61
C ASP A 47 0.04 10.33 -1.88
N GLY A 48 0.04 9.62 -3.03
CA GLY A 48 -0.28 10.14 -4.36
C GLY A 48 0.90 10.75 -5.14
N LYS A 49 2.01 11.13 -4.48
CA LYS A 49 3.21 11.73 -5.12
C LYS A 49 4.47 10.87 -4.95
N THR A 50 4.68 10.40 -3.72
CA THR A 50 5.76 9.55 -3.22
C THR A 50 5.23 8.17 -2.89
N ASN A 51 5.91 7.14 -3.42
CA ASN A 51 5.58 5.75 -3.12
C ASN A 51 6.71 5.10 -2.32
N VAL A 52 6.38 4.44 -1.21
CA VAL A 52 7.33 3.76 -0.34
C VAL A 52 6.90 2.32 -0.14
N SER A 53 7.80 1.37 -0.35
CA SER A 53 7.51 -0.03 -0.01
C SER A 53 7.48 -0.19 1.49
N VAL A 54 6.52 -0.97 1.99
CA VAL A 54 6.46 -1.33 3.40
C VAL A 54 7.68 -2.19 3.74
N PRO A 55 8.46 -1.83 4.77
CA PRO A 55 9.59 -2.66 5.21
C PRO A 55 9.08 -4.02 5.70
N LYS A 56 9.82 -5.10 5.38
CA LYS A 56 9.45 -6.48 5.73
C LYS A 56 9.35 -6.77 7.23
N ASN A 57 9.87 -5.87 8.06
CA ASN A 57 9.81 -5.98 9.52
C ASN A 57 8.48 -5.47 10.09
N MET A 58 7.60 -4.91 9.26
CA MET A 58 6.32 -4.35 9.67
C MET A 58 5.20 -4.95 8.83
N GLU A 59 4.14 -5.42 9.48
CA GLU A 59 2.95 -5.89 8.80
C GLU A 59 2.16 -4.71 8.23
N PRO A 60 1.63 -4.82 7.00
CA PRO A 60 0.92 -3.72 6.35
C PRO A 60 -0.38 -3.32 7.05
N ASP A 61 -0.99 -4.24 7.80
CA ASP A 61 -2.19 -4.01 8.61
C ASP A 61 -1.91 -3.22 9.90
N ASN A 62 -0.68 -3.32 10.44
CA ASN A 62 -0.28 -2.65 11.69
C ASN A 62 0.52 -1.36 11.47
N ILE A 63 0.59 -0.87 10.23
CA ILE A 63 1.26 0.41 9.96
C ILE A 63 0.42 1.54 10.55
N THR A 64 1.01 2.27 11.48
CA THR A 64 0.40 3.49 12.01
C THR A 64 0.64 4.66 11.06
N ARG A 65 -0.25 5.66 11.12
CA ARG A 65 -0.12 6.91 10.35
C ARG A 65 1.26 7.56 10.54
N GLU A 66 1.73 7.63 11.78
CA GLU A 66 3.03 8.22 12.12
C GLU A 66 4.20 7.49 11.44
N SER A 67 4.18 6.15 11.46
CA SER A 67 5.20 5.33 10.80
C SER A 67 5.19 5.52 9.28
N ALA A 68 4.00 5.63 8.68
CA ALA A 68 3.87 5.87 7.26
C ALA A 68 4.40 7.25 6.85
N ILE A 69 4.09 8.31 7.62
CA ILE A 69 4.61 9.66 7.40
C ILE A 69 6.13 9.66 7.51
N ASP A 70 6.70 9.04 8.54
CA ASP A 70 8.16 8.98 8.72
C ASP A 70 8.86 8.25 7.56
N LEU A 71 8.29 7.15 7.06
CA LEU A 71 8.80 6.44 5.89
C LEU A 71 8.72 7.29 4.60
N LEU A 72 7.61 8.02 4.41
CA LEU A 72 7.43 8.94 3.29
C LEU A 72 8.43 10.09 3.36
N ASP A 73 8.58 10.73 4.53
CA ASP A 73 9.51 11.83 4.75
C ASP A 73 10.97 11.42 4.60
N LYS A 74 11.34 10.23 5.10
CA LYS A 74 12.67 9.65 4.87
C LYS A 74 12.96 9.47 3.39
N LYS A 75 11.97 9.02 2.60
CA LYS A 75 12.10 8.84 1.16
C LYS A 75 12.18 10.19 0.42
N ARG A 76 11.43 11.19 0.86
CA ARG A 76 11.49 12.57 0.32
C ARG A 76 12.86 13.22 0.58
N LYS A 77 13.36 13.11 1.81
CA LYS A 77 14.65 13.70 2.22
C LYS A 77 15.85 12.96 1.64
N ASN A 78 15.75 11.64 1.49
CA ASN A 78 16.85 10.81 1.01
C ASN A 78 16.36 9.91 -0.12
N PRO A 79 16.34 10.41 -1.38
CA PRO A 79 15.98 9.58 -2.52
C PRO A 79 17.00 8.45 -2.59
N SER A 80 16.57 7.23 -2.27
CA SER A 80 17.41 6.03 -2.25
C SER A 80 18.23 5.98 -3.54
N LYS A 81 19.51 6.37 -3.47
CA LYS A 81 20.45 6.23 -4.58
C LYS A 81 20.44 4.77 -4.95
N ARG A 82 19.87 4.43 -6.12
CA ARG A 82 19.91 3.06 -6.64
C ARG A 82 21.36 2.62 -6.62
N ARG A 83 21.69 1.72 -5.70
CA ARG A 83 23.00 1.08 -5.67
C ARG A 83 23.08 0.27 -6.95
N ARG A 84 23.70 0.84 -7.99
CA ARG A 84 24.05 0.08 -9.18
C ARG A 84 24.96 -1.04 -8.69
N LYS A 85 24.45 -2.27 -8.72
CA LYS A 85 25.27 -3.45 -8.49
C LYS A 85 26.24 -3.48 -9.67
N SER A 86 27.45 -2.96 -9.47
CA SER A 86 28.54 -3.17 -10.41
C SER A 86 28.78 -4.68 -10.49
N LYS A 87 28.82 -5.18 -11.72
CA LYS A 87 29.11 -6.58 -12.03
C LYS A 87 30.61 -6.82 -11.89
#